data_AF-A0A818EJX8-F1
#
_entry.id   AF-A0A818EJX8-F1
#
_cell.length_a   1.000
_cell.length_b   1.000
_cell.length_c   1.000
_cell.angle_alpha   90.00
_cell.angle_beta   90.00
_cell.angle_gamma   90.00
#
_symmetry.space_group_name_H-M   'P 1'
#
loop_
_entity.id
_entity.type
_entity.pdbx_description
1 polymer ?
#
loop_
_entity_poly.entity_id
_entity_poly.type
_entity_poly.pdbx_seq_one_letter_code
_entity_poly.pdbx_strand_id
1 'polypeptide(L)'
;MQLEIGRHSDSMTAGPGINDNGIAAGGLFSGADDYKMQAQRDRFDTSPGQGLGGTADASQHPYYHKACDTIRNINIITYEKMVQEAAFVIESLARQTDLKAWLYPAAAN
;
A
#
# COMPACT_ATOMS: atom_id res chain seq x y z
N MET A 1 -1.91 6.45 3.87
CA MET A 1 -1.28 5.60 2.84
C MET A 1 -0.28 4.68 3.51
N GLN A 2 -0.67 3.45 3.77
CA GLN A 2 0.25 2.41 4.22
C GLN A 2 0.86 1.76 2.97
N LEU A 3 2.18 1.88 2.84
CA LEU A 3 2.96 1.11 1.88
C LEU A 3 3.25 -0.24 2.53
N GLU A 4 2.68 -1.32 2.01
CA GLU A 4 2.97 -2.67 2.46
C GLU A 4 3.76 -3.39 1.37
N ILE A 5 5.08 -3.24 1.45
CA ILE A 5 6.01 -4.14 0.74
C ILE A 5 6.43 -5.19 1.76
N GLY A 6 5.62 -6.25 1.85
CA GLY A 6 5.78 -7.32 2.82
C GLY A 6 5.96 -8.68 2.15
N ARG A 7 6.91 -9.47 2.65
CA ARG A 7 6.93 -10.91 2.44
C ARG A 7 5.67 -11.49 3.10
N HIS A 8 4.88 -12.17 2.29
CA HIS A 8 3.67 -12.91 2.61
C HIS A 8 3.70 -13.59 4.00
N SER A 9 2.73 -13.25 4.86
CA SER A 9 2.55 -13.87 6.19
C SER A 9 1.20 -14.55 6.39
N ASP A 10 0.34 -14.60 5.36
CA ASP A 10 -0.74 -15.59 5.35
C ASP A 10 -0.16 -16.88 4.74
N SER A 11 -0.31 -17.98 5.47
CA SER A 11 0.47 -19.21 5.30
C SER A 11 -0.14 -20.16 4.25
N MET A 12 -0.85 -19.66 3.25
CA MET A 12 -1.58 -20.51 2.29
C MET A 12 -0.63 -21.00 1.18
N THR A 13 -0.47 -22.32 1.07
CA THR A 13 0.43 -22.95 0.10
C THR A 13 -0.25 -23.29 -1.24
N ALA A 14 -1.59 -23.13 -1.31
CA ALA A 14 -2.38 -23.26 -2.53
C ALA A 14 -3.77 -22.63 -2.34
N GLY A 15 -4.21 -21.85 -3.33
CA GLY A 15 -5.49 -21.14 -3.33
C GLY A 15 -5.63 -20.24 -4.57
N PRO A 16 -6.79 -19.58 -4.79
CA PRO A 16 -6.99 -18.70 -5.94
C PRO A 16 -6.27 -17.35 -5.81
N GLY A 17 -5.71 -17.03 -4.64
CA GLY A 17 -4.97 -15.80 -4.40
C GLY A 17 -3.66 -15.80 -5.18
N ILE A 18 -3.26 -14.62 -5.66
CA ILE A 18 -2.02 -14.45 -6.42
C ILE A 18 -0.80 -14.89 -5.60
N ASN A 19 -0.86 -14.73 -4.28
CA ASN A 19 0.20 -15.01 -3.31
C ASN A 19 0.24 -16.49 -2.87
N ASP A 20 -0.87 -17.24 -2.99
CA ASP A 20 -1.01 -18.63 -2.51
C ASP A 20 -0.13 -19.67 -3.22
N ASN A 21 0.56 -19.30 -4.32
CA ASN A 21 1.44 -20.19 -5.08
C ASN A 21 2.91 -19.77 -5.01
N GLY A 22 3.29 -19.03 -3.95
CA GLY A 22 4.67 -18.58 -3.75
C GLY A 22 5.10 -17.41 -4.64
N ILE A 23 4.14 -16.76 -5.33
CA ILE A 23 4.39 -15.53 -6.06
C ILE A 23 4.50 -14.41 -5.04
N ALA A 24 5.64 -13.71 -5.03
CA ALA A 24 5.80 -12.52 -4.20
C ALA A 24 4.76 -11.46 -4.62
N ALA A 25 3.99 -10.98 -3.65
CA ALA A 25 2.95 -9.97 -3.83
C ALA A 25 3.08 -8.88 -2.77
N GLY A 26 2.57 -7.69 -3.09
CA GLY A 26 2.54 -6.52 -2.21
C GLY A 26 1.55 -5.49 -2.75
N GLY A 27 1.31 -4.41 -2.02
CA GLY A 27 0.28 -3.45 -2.40
C GLY A 27 0.36 -2.10 -1.68
N LEU A 28 -0.50 -1.19 -2.14
CA LEU A 28 -0.71 0.13 -1.58
C LEU A 28 -2.13 0.22 -1.04
N PHE A 29 -2.28 0.78 0.16
CA PHE A 29 -3.59 0.97 0.78
C PHE A 29 -3.70 2.34 1.46
N SER A 30 -4.83 3.03 1.28
CA SER A 30 -5.05 4.35 1.86
C SER A 30 -5.78 4.32 3.21
N GLY A 31 -6.39 3.19 3.57
CA GLY A 31 -7.27 3.05 4.74
C GLY A 31 -8.73 2.81 4.36
N ALA A 32 -9.52 2.29 5.30
CA ALA A 32 -10.96 2.01 5.12
C ALA A 32 -11.79 2.49 6.32
N ASP A 33 -12.39 1.57 7.06
CA ASP A 33 -13.28 1.82 8.20
C ASP A 33 -12.55 2.14 9.51
N ASP A 34 -11.24 1.94 9.55
CA ASP A 34 -10.40 2.30 10.68
C ASP A 34 -10.30 3.82 10.92
N TYR A 35 -9.89 4.17 12.14
CA TYR A 35 -9.58 5.54 12.53
C TYR A 35 -8.09 5.84 12.34
N LYS A 36 -7.78 7.06 11.90
CA LYS A 36 -6.40 7.50 11.72
C LYS A 36 -5.74 7.75 13.08
N MET A 37 -4.73 6.96 13.42
CA MET A 37 -3.95 7.18 14.63
C MET A 37 -3.14 8.49 14.56
N GLN A 38 -2.90 9.12 15.72
CA GLN A 38 -2.02 10.29 15.83
C GLN A 38 -0.64 10.04 15.20
N ALA A 39 -0.02 8.87 15.45
CA ALA A 39 1.26 8.52 14.85
C ALA A 39 1.20 8.37 13.31
N GLN A 40 0.07 7.91 12.76
CA GLN A 40 -0.11 7.86 11.31
C GLN A 40 -0.25 9.28 10.75
N ARG A 41 -1.05 10.13 11.40
CA ARG A 41 -1.17 11.54 11.01
C ARG A 41 0.20 12.20 10.98
N ASP A 42 0.98 12.09 12.05
CA ASP A 42 2.27 12.77 12.19
C ASP A 42 3.30 12.27 11.15
N ARG A 43 3.28 10.96 10.87
CA ARG A 43 4.08 10.39 9.78
C ARG A 43 3.69 10.99 8.43
N PHE A 44 2.39 11.03 8.12
CA PHE A 44 1.91 11.56 6.84
C PHE A 44 2.04 13.08 6.71
N ASP A 45 2.13 13.78 7.83
CA ASP A 45 2.36 15.22 7.84
C ASP A 45 3.79 15.60 7.43
N THR A 46 4.73 14.65 7.51
CA THR A 46 6.14 14.86 7.17
C THR A 46 6.57 14.10 5.91
N SER A 47 5.95 12.96 5.61
CA SER A 47 6.23 12.14 4.41
C SER A 47 4.95 11.44 3.93
N PRO A 48 4.55 11.55 2.65
CA PRO A 48 5.36 11.90 1.49
C PRO A 48 5.38 13.40 1.13
N GLY A 49 4.79 14.26 1.96
CA GLY A 49 4.76 15.70 1.74
C GLY A 49 4.27 16.43 2.98
N GLN A 50 4.76 17.66 3.17
CA GLN A 50 4.39 18.47 4.32
C GLN A 50 2.89 18.80 4.32
N GLY A 51 2.22 18.61 5.46
CA GLY A 51 0.82 18.96 5.64
C GLY A 51 -0.19 17.92 5.13
N LEU A 52 0.25 16.72 4.74
CA LEU A 52 -0.63 15.65 4.22
C LEU A 52 -1.14 14.71 5.32
N GLY A 53 -0.90 15.04 6.60
CA GLY A 53 -1.26 14.20 7.73
C GLY A 53 -2.77 13.94 7.85
N GLY A 54 -3.56 14.97 7.56
CA GLY A 54 -5.00 15.00 7.84
C GLY A 54 -5.29 15.11 9.34
N THR A 55 -6.44 14.59 9.76
CA THR A 55 -6.92 14.69 11.14
C THR A 55 -6.76 13.35 11.86
N ALA A 56 -6.10 13.35 13.02
CA ALA A 56 -6.06 12.20 13.91
C ALA A 56 -7.45 11.90 14.50
N ASP A 57 -7.70 10.64 14.84
CA ASP A 57 -8.96 10.13 15.40
C ASP A 57 -10.20 10.37 14.49
N ALA A 58 -9.97 10.68 13.22
CA ALA A 58 -11.00 10.71 12.18
C ALA A 58 -11.03 9.37 11.42
N SER A 59 -12.22 8.96 10.98
CA SER A 59 -12.36 7.80 10.09
C SER A 59 -11.57 8.03 8.81
N GLN A 60 -10.81 7.02 8.38
CA GLN A 60 -9.98 7.08 7.19
C GLN A 60 -10.82 7.15 5.90
N HIS A 61 -11.96 6.47 5.87
CA HIS A 61 -12.94 6.55 4.80
C HIS A 61 -14.38 6.49 5.35
N PRO A 62 -14.98 7.64 5.72
CA PRO A 62 -16.31 7.70 6.33
C PRO A 62 -17.44 7.08 5.48
N TYR A 63 -17.19 6.92 4.19
CA TYR A 63 -18.15 6.41 3.22
C TYR A 63 -17.87 4.96 2.78
N TYR A 64 -17.00 4.22 3.49
CA TYR A 64 -16.64 2.85 3.12
C TYR A 64 -17.88 1.95 3.07
N HIS A 65 -18.08 1.27 1.92
CA HIS A 65 -19.28 0.47 1.62
C HIS A 65 -20.63 1.21 1.75
N LYS A 66 -20.65 2.54 1.56
CA LYS A 66 -21.87 3.35 1.53
C LYS A 66 -22.17 3.86 0.13
N ALA A 67 -23.43 4.22 -0.15
CA ALA A 67 -23.85 4.72 -1.46
C ALA A 67 -23.15 6.02 -1.91
N CYS A 68 -22.59 6.77 -0.97
CA CYS A 68 -21.81 7.98 -1.21
C CYS A 68 -20.32 7.71 -1.54
N ASP A 69 -19.88 6.45 -1.56
CA ASP A 69 -18.57 6.05 -2.10
C ASP A 69 -18.59 6.20 -3.63
N THR A 70 -18.26 7.41 -4.08
CA THR A 70 -18.31 7.81 -5.48
C THR A 70 -17.03 8.57 -5.83
N ILE A 71 -16.82 8.86 -7.11
CA ILE A 71 -15.68 9.68 -7.58
C ILE A 71 -15.62 11.07 -6.94
N ARG A 72 -16.70 11.54 -6.31
CA ARG A 72 -16.75 12.81 -5.58
C ARG A 72 -16.05 12.75 -4.22
N ASN A 73 -15.73 11.55 -3.72
CA ASN A 73 -15.11 11.33 -2.42
C ASN A 73 -13.65 10.80 -2.55
N ILE A 74 -12.91 11.31 -3.52
CA ILE A 74 -11.50 10.93 -3.72
C ILE A 74 -10.59 12.03 -3.16
N ASN A 75 -9.63 11.67 -2.31
CA ASN A 75 -8.52 12.54 -1.99
C ASN A 75 -7.51 12.50 -3.14
N ILE A 76 -7.52 13.52 -4.00
CA ILE A 76 -6.74 13.51 -5.25
C ILE A 76 -5.22 13.47 -5.00
N ILE A 77 -4.75 14.08 -3.92
CA ILE A 77 -3.32 14.08 -3.56
C ILE A 77 -2.88 12.65 -3.19
N THR A 78 -3.68 11.95 -2.38
CA THR A 78 -3.40 10.56 -2.02
C THR A 78 -3.44 9.65 -3.24
N TYR A 79 -4.43 9.85 -4.12
CA TYR A 79 -4.54 9.10 -5.37
C TYR A 79 -3.31 9.30 -6.26
N GLU A 80 -2.87 10.54 -6.47
CA GLU A 80 -1.68 10.84 -7.27
C GLU A 80 -0.42 10.17 -6.69
N LYS A 81 -0.25 10.22 -5.36
CA LYS A 81 0.87 9.55 -4.70
C LYS A 81 0.81 8.03 -4.88
N MET A 82 -0.36 7.42 -4.74
CA MET A 82 -0.50 5.97 -4.96
C MET A 82 -0.16 5.58 -6.41
N VAL A 83 -0.55 6.40 -7.40
CA VAL A 83 -0.18 6.16 -8.81
C VAL A 83 1.33 6.28 -9.02
N GLN A 84 1.97 7.30 -8.44
CA GLN A 84 3.43 7.49 -8.50
C GLN A 84 4.18 6.30 -7.87
N GLU A 85 3.77 5.85 -6.70
CA GLU A 85 4.37 4.71 -6.00
C GLU A 85 4.17 3.40 -6.77
N ALA A 86 2.97 3.17 -7.32
CA ALA A 86 2.71 2.00 -8.14
C ALA A 86 3.62 1.97 -9.38
N ALA A 87 3.74 3.10 -10.09
CA ALA A 87 4.63 3.22 -11.24
C ALA A 87 6.10 2.98 -10.84
N PHE A 88 6.54 3.58 -9.73
CA PHE A 88 7.88 3.42 -9.21
C PHE A 88 8.21 1.96 -8.89
N VAL A 89 7.31 1.24 -8.21
CA VAL A 89 7.53 -0.17 -7.86
C VAL A 89 7.57 -1.05 -9.11
N ILE A 90 6.64 -0.86 -10.06
CA ILE A 90 6.63 -1.61 -11.31
C ILE A 90 7.94 -1.42 -12.06
N GLU A 91 8.37 -0.17 -12.24
CA GLU A 91 9.63 0.13 -12.92
C GLU A 91 10.84 -0.45 -12.19
N SER A 92 10.91 -0.27 -10.86
CA SER A 92 12.02 -0.73 -10.04
C SER A 92 12.20 -2.24 -10.09
N LEU A 93 11.09 -2.99 -10.07
CA LEU A 93 11.11 -4.45 -10.18
C LEU A 93 11.43 -4.91 -11.61
N ALA A 94 10.85 -4.24 -12.62
CA ALA A 94 11.10 -4.56 -14.03
C ALA A 94 12.55 -4.33 -14.46
N ARG A 95 13.26 -3.40 -13.80
CA ARG A 95 14.68 -3.11 -14.05
C ARG A 95 15.65 -4.06 -13.34
N GLN A 96 15.18 -4.94 -12.45
CA GLN A 96 16.07 -5.92 -11.81
C GLN A 96 16.60 -6.91 -12.84
N THR A 97 17.93 -6.98 -12.97
CA THR A 97 18.58 -7.96 -13.86
C THR A 97 18.49 -9.38 -13.33
N ASP A 98 18.38 -9.53 -12.01
CA ASP A 98 18.07 -10.79 -11.33
C ASP A 98 17.00 -10.55 -10.25
N LEU A 99 15.74 -10.48 -10.70
CA LEU A 99 14.60 -10.26 -9.82
C LEU A 99 14.46 -11.37 -8.75
N LYS A 100 14.83 -12.61 -9.08
CA LYS A 100 14.71 -13.74 -8.14
C LYS A 100 15.72 -13.62 -7.01
N ALA A 101 16.98 -13.31 -7.31
CA ALA A 101 17.98 -13.04 -6.28
C ALA A 101 17.60 -11.83 -5.42
N TRP A 102 17.04 -10.78 -6.03
CA TRP A 102 16.57 -9.60 -5.31
C TRP A 102 15.43 -9.93 -4.33
N LEU A 103 14.45 -10.73 -4.75
CA LEU A 103 13.33 -11.16 -3.89
C LEU A 103 13.79 -12.11 -2.77
N TYR A 104 14.75 -13.00 -3.08
CA TYR A 104 15.19 -14.10 -2.21
C TYR A 104 16.72 -14.13 -1.99
N PRO A 105 17.33 -13.10 -1.37
CA PRO A 105 18.79 -12.93 -1.24
C PRO A 105 19.53 -13.94 -0.32
N ALA A 106 18.90 -15.05 0.07
CA ALA A 106 19.51 -16.10 0.90
C ALA A 106 19.35 -17.52 0.32
N ALA A 107 18.88 -17.65 -0.93
CA ALA A 107 18.75 -18.93 -1.63
C ALA A 107 19.94 -19.27 -2.54
N ALA A 108 20.98 -18.43 -2.56
CA ALA A 108 22.23 -18.70 -3.27
C ALA A 108 23.17 -19.50 -2.37
N ASN A 109 22.94 -20.82 -2.28
CA ASN A 109 23.92 -21.82 -1.84
C ASN A 109 24.15 -22.79 -3.00
#